data_AF-S9SCL9-F1
#
_entry.id   AF-S9SCL9-F1
#
_cell.length_a   1.000
_cell.length_b   1.000
_cell.length_c   1.000
_cell.angle_alpha   90.00
_cell.angle_beta   90.00
_cell.angle_gamma   90.00
#
_symmetry.space_group_name_H-M   'P 1'
#
loop_
_entity.id
_entity.type
_entity.pdbx_description
1 polymer ?
#
loop_
_entity_poly.entity_id
_entity_poly.type
_entity_poly.pdbx_seq_one_letter_code
_entity_poly.pdbx_strand_id
1 'polypeptide(L)'
;MDDFDRGVSYHHGLGSPVNHEIAESYYREAIEASDDTRAMNELAVLLLNEDTRKARSKEAFDLLRRAAALDNSSARFNLGLAHYYGFAGMDRTPPRGLDLIATAANQGNAKAQSFMTNYVATAAATEAETHAAVDDLLHGWANEGDVTYWEIASMGSGYSDLWHRFFETPLADKSVMLSDILAVESGCRECTSSDVNTVARKLNEIETWRERAAEQDNSAMFNLGLAYLKGEGAPKNLEEGARLIIRSAENGYVPSQYVLGKLYLEGRGIERNPGMAYAWFNIAAADEEGYREADWARAMRDWVTAYLPPEHVAAGQRWSTEWVAENAAD
;
A
#
# COMPACT_ATOMS: atom_id res chain seq x y z
N MET A 1 -0.70 14.95 20.18
CA MET A 1 0.26 15.23 19.11
C MET A 1 1.48 15.78 19.79
N ASP A 2 2.53 14.97 19.86
CA ASP A 2 3.81 15.40 20.41
C ASP A 2 4.53 16.34 19.42
N ASP A 3 5.67 16.93 19.81
CA ASP A 3 6.37 17.88 18.94
C ASP A 3 6.95 17.18 17.70
N PHE A 4 7.27 15.89 17.78
CA PHE A 4 7.65 15.10 16.60
C PHE A 4 6.51 15.05 15.58
N ASP A 5 5.30 14.67 16.00
CA ASP A 5 4.11 14.58 15.13
C ASP A 5 3.80 15.94 14.48
N ARG A 6 3.96 17.05 15.23
CA ARG A 6 3.81 18.41 14.72
C ARG A 6 4.84 18.73 13.65
N GLY A 7 6.10 18.37 13.89
CA GLY A 7 7.19 18.50 12.92
C GLY A 7 6.86 17.79 11.62
N VAL A 8 6.41 16.53 11.70
CA VAL A 8 5.98 15.72 10.55
C VAL A 8 4.85 16.38 9.77
N SER A 9 3.82 16.89 10.47
CA SER A 9 2.71 17.59 9.83
C SER A 9 3.14 18.77 8.97
N TYR A 10 4.06 19.61 9.46
CA TYR A 10 4.58 20.74 8.69
C TYR A 10 5.63 20.34 7.66
N HIS A 11 6.37 19.25 7.88
CA HIS A 11 7.37 18.75 6.92
C HIS A 11 6.70 18.23 5.64
N HIS A 12 5.62 17.46 5.78
CA HIS A 12 4.99 16.76 4.65
C HIS A 12 3.60 17.28 4.28
N GLY A 13 3.09 18.30 4.97
CA GLY A 13 1.83 18.95 4.62
C GLY A 13 0.57 18.21 5.09
N LEU A 14 0.63 17.60 6.27
CA LEU A 14 -0.38 16.63 6.73
C LEU A 14 -1.32 17.29 7.73
N GLY A 15 -2.46 17.78 7.23
CA GLY A 15 -3.38 18.60 8.00
C GLY A 15 -2.83 19.99 8.34
N SER A 16 -1.68 20.37 7.77
CA SER A 16 -1.05 21.69 7.89
C SER A 16 -0.36 22.04 6.55
N PRO A 17 -0.20 23.33 6.19
CA PRO A 17 0.59 23.71 5.02
C PRO A 17 2.05 23.28 5.21
N VAL A 18 2.71 22.86 4.11
CA VAL A 18 4.15 22.56 4.13
C VAL A 18 4.91 23.80 4.57
N ASN A 19 5.73 23.66 5.61
CA ASN A 19 6.60 24.71 6.12
C ASN A 19 7.83 24.09 6.81
N HIS A 20 8.96 24.08 6.11
CA HIS A 20 10.19 23.44 6.60
C HIS A 20 10.82 24.16 7.81
N GLU A 21 10.62 25.47 7.96
CA GLU A 21 11.14 26.23 9.11
C GLU A 21 10.41 25.84 10.40
N ILE A 22 9.07 25.72 10.32
CA ILE A 22 8.24 25.27 11.45
C ILE A 22 8.48 23.79 11.74
N ALA A 23 8.62 22.96 10.71
CA ALA A 23 8.95 21.54 10.88
C ALA A 23 10.29 21.37 11.62
N GLU A 24 11.31 22.12 11.20
CA GLU A 24 12.62 22.12 11.84
C GLU A 24 12.55 22.55 13.31
N SER A 25 11.80 23.61 13.65
CA SER A 25 11.69 24.04 15.05
C SER A 25 11.09 22.94 15.93
N TYR A 26 10.03 22.28 15.47
CA TYR A 26 9.40 21.18 16.20
C TYR A 26 10.31 19.96 16.36
N TYR A 27 11.07 19.58 15.31
CA TYR A 27 12.04 18.50 15.47
C TYR A 27 13.13 18.85 16.46
N ARG A 28 13.63 20.09 16.47
CA ARG A 28 14.61 20.54 17.45
C ARG A 28 14.07 20.50 18.87
N GLU A 29 12.84 20.96 19.09
CA GLU A 29 12.17 20.88 20.40
C GLU A 29 12.05 19.42 20.88
N ALA A 30 11.63 18.50 20.01
CA ALA A 30 11.54 17.08 20.34
C ALA A 30 12.92 16.46 20.67
N ILE A 31 13.97 16.84 19.94
CA ILE A 31 15.35 16.39 20.19
C ILE A 31 15.85 16.93 21.54
N GLU A 32 15.62 18.21 21.84
CA GLU A 32 16.07 18.85 23.08
C GLU A 32 15.32 18.29 24.31
N ALA A 33 14.03 17.98 24.17
CA ALA A 33 13.21 17.52 25.27
C ALA A 33 13.51 16.07 25.70
N SER A 34 13.76 15.17 24.74
CA SER A 34 13.78 13.73 25.02
C SER A 34 14.77 12.92 24.21
N ASP A 35 15.67 13.56 23.47
CA ASP A 35 16.53 12.88 22.49
C ASP A 35 15.74 12.01 21.51
N ASP A 36 14.60 12.53 21.04
CA ASP A 36 13.71 11.80 20.14
C ASP A 36 14.42 11.40 18.85
N THR A 37 14.70 10.10 18.72
CA THR A 37 15.46 9.55 17.59
C THR A 37 14.71 9.63 16.27
N ARG A 38 13.38 9.72 16.30
CA ARG A 38 12.52 9.91 15.12
C ARG A 38 12.71 11.33 14.61
N ALA A 39 12.66 12.31 15.51
CA ALA A 39 12.91 13.72 15.18
C ALA A 39 14.35 13.94 14.67
N MET A 40 15.35 13.27 15.24
CA MET A 40 16.72 13.31 14.72
C MET A 40 16.80 12.79 13.28
N ASN A 41 16.12 11.68 12.97
CA ASN A 41 16.08 11.14 11.61
C ASN A 41 15.39 12.10 10.63
N GLU A 42 14.20 12.58 10.98
CA GLU A 42 13.42 13.45 10.08
C GLU A 42 14.06 14.82 9.89
N LEU A 43 14.66 15.39 10.95
CA LEU A 43 15.44 16.60 10.82
C LEU A 43 16.62 16.35 9.88
N ALA A 44 17.37 15.26 10.04
CA ALA A 44 18.49 14.97 9.14
C ALA A 44 18.05 14.86 7.67
N VAL A 45 16.90 14.24 7.39
CA VAL A 45 16.34 14.18 6.04
C VAL A 45 15.99 15.58 5.53
N LEU A 46 15.30 16.39 6.33
CA LEU A 46 14.94 17.79 6.02
C LEU A 46 16.18 18.63 5.68
N LEU A 47 17.26 18.45 6.44
CA LEU A 47 18.55 19.13 6.24
C LEU A 47 19.31 18.69 4.99
N LEU A 48 18.99 17.52 4.44
CA LEU A 48 19.59 16.98 3.22
C LEU A 48 18.80 17.33 1.95
N ASN A 49 17.74 18.13 2.06
CA ASN A 49 16.95 18.63 0.92
C ASN A 49 17.76 19.61 0.04
N GLU A 50 17.38 19.72 -1.23
CA GLU A 50 18.15 20.32 -2.34
C GLU A 50 18.68 21.72 -2.06
N ASP A 51 17.87 22.59 -1.45
CA ASP A 51 18.22 23.99 -1.22
C ASP A 51 19.31 24.22 -0.16
N THR A 52 19.53 23.25 0.75
CA THR A 52 20.42 23.45 1.92
C THR A 52 21.51 22.38 2.09
N ARG A 53 21.50 21.32 1.27
CA ARG A 53 22.34 20.12 1.45
C ARG A 53 23.84 20.38 1.61
N LYS A 54 24.42 21.35 0.90
CA LYS A 54 25.86 21.64 0.98
C LYS A 54 26.26 22.30 2.30
N ALA A 55 25.39 23.14 2.86
CA ALA A 55 25.67 23.87 4.10
C ALA A 55 25.38 23.02 5.35
N ARG A 56 24.43 22.07 5.26
CA ARG A 56 23.83 21.40 6.42
C ARG A 56 24.07 19.90 6.48
N SER A 57 24.78 19.31 5.50
CA SER A 57 25.06 17.86 5.49
C SER A 57 25.82 17.37 6.71
N LYS A 58 26.76 18.16 7.23
CA LYS A 58 27.50 17.81 8.45
C LYS A 58 26.54 17.60 9.63
N GLU A 59 25.66 18.57 9.85
CA GLU A 59 24.65 18.50 10.92
C GLU A 59 23.72 17.30 10.71
N ALA A 60 23.23 17.09 9.49
CA ALA A 60 22.37 15.96 9.16
C ALA A 60 23.02 14.61 9.48
N PHE A 61 24.29 14.42 9.10
CA PHE A 61 24.99 13.17 9.36
C PHE A 61 25.35 12.99 10.84
N ASP A 62 25.59 14.07 11.58
CA ASP A 62 25.77 14.01 13.03
C ASP A 62 24.48 13.54 13.71
N LEU A 63 23.31 14.02 13.27
CA LEU A 63 22.00 13.56 13.73
C LEU A 63 21.74 12.09 13.38
N LEU A 64 22.01 11.67 12.14
CA LEU A 64 21.84 10.26 11.74
C LEU A 64 22.73 9.32 12.56
N ARG A 65 23.99 9.70 12.81
CA ARG A 65 24.89 8.90 13.65
C ARG A 65 24.38 8.82 15.09
N ARG A 66 23.88 9.91 15.64
CA ARG A 66 23.32 9.94 17.00
C ARG A 66 22.08 9.06 17.11
N ALA A 67 21.13 9.20 16.18
CA ALA A 67 19.92 8.41 16.16
C ALA A 67 20.19 6.91 15.93
N ALA A 68 21.11 6.57 15.03
CA ALA A 68 21.53 5.19 14.82
C ALA A 68 22.21 4.59 16.06
N ALA A 69 23.02 5.37 16.78
CA ALA A 69 23.62 4.92 18.05
C ALA A 69 22.58 4.66 19.16
N LEU A 70 21.40 5.28 19.05
CA LEU A 70 20.23 5.07 19.91
C LEU A 70 19.24 4.04 19.31
N ASP A 71 19.73 3.12 18.48
CA ASP A 71 18.99 2.03 17.86
C ASP A 71 17.85 2.41 16.91
N ASN A 72 17.83 3.65 16.40
CA ASN A 72 16.91 4.01 15.33
C ASN A 72 17.33 3.34 14.00
N SER A 73 16.56 2.34 13.59
CA SER A 73 16.86 1.53 12.41
C SER A 73 16.70 2.32 11.10
N SER A 74 15.82 3.33 11.05
CA SER A 74 15.66 4.21 9.89
C SER A 74 16.86 5.14 9.70
N ALA A 75 17.35 5.74 10.79
CA ALA A 75 18.55 6.56 10.76
C ALA A 75 19.78 5.75 10.37
N ARG A 76 19.88 4.51 10.88
CA ARG A 76 20.94 3.57 10.53
C ARG A 76 20.90 3.20 9.05
N PHE A 77 19.72 2.92 8.51
CA PHE A 77 19.52 2.67 7.08
C PHE A 77 19.94 3.89 6.23
N ASN A 78 19.48 5.10 6.57
CA ASN A 78 19.83 6.34 5.87
C ASN A 78 21.33 6.63 5.90
N LEU A 79 21.98 6.43 7.05
CA LEU A 79 23.44 6.53 7.19
C LEU A 79 24.16 5.46 6.34
N GLY A 80 23.62 4.25 6.29
CA GLY A 80 24.13 3.16 5.46
C GLY A 80 24.08 3.49 3.97
N LEU A 81 22.97 4.04 3.49
CA LEU A 81 22.86 4.53 2.10
C LEU A 81 23.84 5.66 1.81
N ALA A 82 24.05 6.58 2.76
CA ALA A 82 25.03 7.66 2.60
C ALA A 82 26.46 7.13 2.43
N HIS A 83 26.86 6.13 3.21
CA HIS A 83 28.14 5.44 3.04
C HIS A 83 28.19 4.63 1.75
N TYR A 84 27.09 3.98 1.35
CA TYR A 84 27.05 3.14 0.17
C TYR A 84 27.21 3.92 -1.14
N TYR A 85 26.54 5.06 -1.25
CA TYR A 85 26.52 5.88 -2.47
C TYR A 85 27.49 7.07 -2.43
N GLY A 86 27.92 7.53 -1.25
CA GLY A 86 28.79 8.71 -1.11
C GLY A 86 28.04 10.03 -1.27
N PHE A 87 26.97 10.24 -0.50
CA PHE A 87 26.12 11.44 -0.62
C PHE A 87 26.65 12.67 0.12
N ALA A 88 26.39 13.85 -0.44
CA ALA A 88 26.52 15.16 0.23
C ALA A 88 27.89 15.44 0.89
N GLY A 89 28.97 14.99 0.24
CA GLY A 89 30.36 15.17 0.69
C GLY A 89 30.87 14.08 1.63
N MET A 90 30.11 13.00 1.83
CA MET A 90 30.57 11.81 2.54
C MET A 90 31.37 10.89 1.62
N ASP A 91 32.49 10.35 2.13
CA ASP A 91 33.30 9.38 1.40
C ASP A 91 32.51 8.09 1.13
N ARG A 92 32.46 7.70 -0.15
CA ARG A 92 31.85 6.44 -0.57
C ARG A 92 32.62 5.26 0.02
N THR A 93 31.97 4.53 0.92
CA THR A 93 32.50 3.39 1.67
C THR A 93 31.47 2.25 1.69
N PRO A 94 31.27 1.56 0.55
CA PRO A 94 30.20 0.57 0.39
C PRO A 94 30.19 -0.57 1.40
N PRO A 95 31.33 -1.15 1.82
CA PRO A 95 31.32 -2.20 2.84
C PRO A 95 30.71 -1.73 4.17
N ARG A 96 31.02 -0.50 4.57
CA ARG A 96 30.45 0.12 5.78
C ARG A 96 28.97 0.45 5.59
N GLY A 97 28.59 0.91 4.40
CA GLY A 97 27.19 1.14 4.06
C GLY A 97 26.35 -0.12 4.16
N LEU A 98 26.82 -1.23 3.57
CA LEU A 98 26.16 -2.53 3.61
C LEU A 98 26.04 -3.09 5.02
N ASP A 99 27.07 -2.95 5.86
CA ASP A 99 27.03 -3.38 7.26
C ASP A 99 25.94 -2.65 8.06
N LEU A 100 25.84 -1.33 7.88
CA LEU A 100 24.79 -0.52 8.50
C LEU A 100 23.39 -0.90 8.00
N ILE A 101 23.24 -1.12 6.69
CA ILE A 101 21.96 -1.53 6.09
C ILE A 101 21.56 -2.93 6.56
N ALA A 102 22.47 -3.90 6.55
CA ALA A 102 22.22 -5.25 7.05
C ALA A 102 21.84 -5.24 8.54
N THR A 103 22.50 -4.40 9.34
CA THR A 103 22.16 -4.22 10.75
C THR A 103 20.75 -3.63 10.92
N ALA A 104 20.38 -2.62 10.14
CA ALA A 104 19.03 -2.08 10.14
C ALA A 104 17.99 -3.13 9.71
N ALA A 105 18.33 -3.99 8.73
CA ALA A 105 17.47 -5.07 8.27
C ALA A 105 17.21 -6.12 9.37
N ASN A 106 18.26 -6.48 10.12
CA ASN A 106 18.17 -7.39 11.28
C ASN A 106 17.35 -6.79 12.43
N GLN A 107 17.19 -5.47 12.49
CA GLN A 107 16.32 -4.77 13.45
C GLN A 107 14.86 -4.67 12.99
N GLY A 108 14.50 -5.30 11.85
CA GLY A 108 13.15 -5.25 11.31
C GLY A 108 12.86 -4.03 10.43
N ASN A 109 13.88 -3.27 10.01
CA ASN A 109 13.66 -2.17 9.08
C ASN A 109 13.32 -2.72 7.68
N ALA A 110 12.07 -2.55 7.26
CA ALA A 110 11.59 -3.09 5.98
C ALA A 110 12.36 -2.53 4.76
N LYS A 111 12.72 -1.24 4.76
CA LYS A 111 13.48 -0.63 3.64
C LYS A 111 14.86 -1.27 3.52
N ALA A 112 15.51 -1.53 4.65
CA ALA A 112 16.79 -2.21 4.70
C ALA A 112 16.70 -3.69 4.30
N GLN A 113 15.66 -4.41 4.72
CA GLN A 113 15.42 -5.81 4.33
C GLN A 113 15.22 -5.94 2.81
N SER A 114 14.44 -5.05 2.20
CA SER A 114 14.26 -5.02 0.75
C SER A 114 15.56 -4.70 0.02
N PHE A 115 16.33 -3.72 0.50
CA PHE A 115 17.64 -3.39 -0.06
C PHE A 115 18.57 -4.62 -0.06
N MET A 116 18.69 -5.32 1.07
CA MET A 116 19.56 -6.50 1.19
C MET A 116 19.11 -7.66 0.32
N THR A 117 17.80 -7.87 0.20
CA THR A 117 17.24 -8.92 -0.68
C THR A 117 17.61 -8.65 -2.14
N ASN A 118 17.45 -7.41 -2.61
CA ASN A 118 17.82 -7.01 -3.95
C ASN A 118 19.33 -7.11 -4.18
N TYR A 119 20.14 -6.67 -3.21
CA TYR A 119 21.60 -6.76 -3.28
C TYR A 119 22.09 -8.21 -3.42
N VAL A 120 21.51 -9.15 -2.67
CA VAL A 120 21.87 -10.57 -2.75
C VAL A 120 21.36 -11.20 -4.06
N ALA A 121 20.15 -10.86 -4.50
CA ALA A 121 19.59 -11.37 -5.75
C ALA A 121 20.39 -10.93 -6.98
N THR A 122 20.92 -9.70 -6.99
CA THR A 122 21.78 -9.21 -8.07
C THR A 122 23.19 -9.79 -8.00
N ALA A 123 23.74 -10.01 -6.80
CA ALA A 123 25.04 -10.66 -6.62
C ALA A 123 25.05 -12.16 -6.99
N ALA A 124 23.89 -12.83 -6.96
CA ALA A 124 23.75 -14.25 -7.30
C ALA A 124 23.71 -14.54 -8.82
N ALA A 125 23.67 -13.51 -9.68
CA ALA A 125 23.69 -13.65 -11.13
C ALA A 125 25.14 -13.61 -11.68
N THR A 126 25.75 -14.79 -11.82
CA THR A 126 27.03 -15.15 -12.50
C THR A 126 28.19 -14.14 -12.47
N GLU A 127 29.24 -14.51 -11.73
CA GLU A 127 30.43 -13.75 -11.27
C GLU A 127 31.30 -12.96 -12.27
N ALA A 128 31.19 -13.09 -13.60
CA ALA A 128 32.26 -12.62 -14.52
C ALA A 128 31.96 -11.38 -15.38
N GLU A 129 30.70 -11.08 -15.69
CA GLU A 129 30.34 -9.99 -16.62
C GLU A 129 29.71 -8.79 -15.91
N THR A 130 29.26 -8.99 -14.67
CA THR A 130 28.39 -8.07 -13.92
C THR A 130 29.15 -6.91 -13.26
N HIS A 131 30.41 -7.11 -12.86
CA HIS A 131 31.15 -6.06 -12.17
C HIS A 131 31.52 -4.87 -13.07
N ALA A 132 31.95 -5.09 -14.31
CA ALA A 132 32.30 -3.99 -15.21
C ALA A 132 31.06 -3.25 -15.75
N ALA A 133 29.99 -4.00 -16.09
CA ALA A 133 28.78 -3.42 -16.65
C ALA A 133 27.96 -2.63 -15.62
N VAL A 134 27.90 -3.08 -14.36
CA VAL A 134 27.18 -2.37 -13.28
C VAL A 134 27.99 -1.19 -12.75
N ASP A 135 29.32 -1.29 -12.67
CA ASP A 135 30.15 -0.12 -12.30
C ASP A 135 30.08 0.94 -13.41
N ASP A 136 30.11 0.59 -14.70
CA ASP A 136 29.96 1.55 -15.81
C ASP A 136 28.54 2.14 -15.90
N LEU A 137 27.48 1.36 -15.63
CA LEU A 137 26.09 1.84 -15.62
C LEU A 137 25.83 2.79 -14.43
N LEU A 138 26.35 2.46 -13.24
CA LEU A 138 26.22 3.28 -12.03
C LEU A 138 27.17 4.48 -12.03
N HIS A 139 28.37 4.38 -12.64
CA HIS A 139 29.26 5.53 -12.87
C HIS A 139 28.73 6.46 -13.96
N GLY A 140 28.02 5.93 -14.96
CA GLY A 140 27.30 6.72 -15.96
C GLY A 140 26.18 7.56 -15.33
N TRP A 141 25.39 6.96 -14.44
CA TRP A 141 24.30 7.65 -13.73
C TRP A 141 24.77 8.65 -12.67
N ALA A 142 25.96 8.44 -12.08
CA ALA A 142 26.55 9.37 -11.13
C ALA A 142 27.20 10.61 -11.77
N ASN A 143 27.58 10.54 -13.05
CA ASN A 143 28.23 11.66 -13.76
C ASN A 143 27.28 12.58 -14.52
N GLU A 144 26.00 12.22 -14.69
CA GLU A 144 25.01 13.03 -15.40
C GLU A 144 23.86 13.59 -14.53
N GLY A 145 23.90 13.37 -13.22
CA GLY A 145 23.13 14.20 -12.28
C GLY A 145 21.62 13.93 -12.17
N ASP A 146 21.11 12.83 -12.72
CA ASP A 146 19.68 12.48 -12.66
C ASP A 146 19.48 11.00 -12.30
N VAL A 147 19.56 10.64 -11.01
CA VAL A 147 18.87 9.46 -10.46
C VAL A 147 18.47 9.76 -9.01
N THR A 148 17.17 9.87 -8.76
CA THR A 148 16.62 10.06 -7.41
C THR A 148 16.42 8.70 -6.73
N TYR A 149 16.61 8.69 -5.41
CA TYR A 149 16.43 7.62 -4.41
C TYR A 149 15.26 6.61 -4.64
N TRP A 150 14.28 6.94 -5.49
CA TRP A 150 13.01 6.24 -5.64
C TRP A 150 13.01 5.07 -6.65
N GLU A 151 13.93 5.02 -7.61
CA GLU A 151 13.99 3.90 -8.58
C GLU A 151 14.46 2.56 -7.96
N ILE A 152 15.05 2.62 -6.77
CA ILE A 152 15.65 1.46 -6.09
C ILE A 152 14.66 0.81 -5.09
N ALA A 153 13.65 1.57 -4.64
CA ALA A 153 12.64 1.11 -3.67
C ALA A 153 11.57 0.17 -4.29
N SER A 154 11.34 0.25 -5.60
CA SER A 154 10.21 -0.40 -6.28
C SER A 154 10.41 -1.87 -6.66
N MET A 155 11.59 -2.47 -6.45
CA MET A 155 11.89 -3.82 -6.98
C MET A 155 11.71 -4.99 -5.99
N GLY A 156 11.15 -4.78 -4.80
CA GLY A 156 10.95 -5.86 -3.82
C GLY A 156 9.61 -5.77 -3.11
N SER A 157 8.55 -6.36 -3.67
CA SER A 157 7.25 -6.40 -2.98
C SER A 157 6.74 -7.83 -2.77
N GLY A 158 6.77 -8.26 -1.50
CA GLY A 158 5.66 -9.02 -0.93
C GLY A 158 4.46 -8.08 -0.80
N TYR A 159 3.56 -8.18 -1.78
CA TYR A 159 2.46 -7.24 -2.02
C TYR A 159 1.48 -7.05 -0.85
N SER A 160 1.43 -7.98 0.12
CA SER A 160 0.48 -7.94 1.24
C SER A 160 0.89 -6.99 2.37
N ASP A 161 2.18 -6.92 2.68
CA ASP A 161 2.66 -6.30 3.93
C ASP A 161 2.76 -4.77 3.84
N LEU A 162 3.09 -4.24 2.66
CA LEU A 162 3.13 -2.80 2.39
C LEU A 162 1.75 -2.17 2.57
N TRP A 163 0.75 -2.85 2.04
CA TRP A 163 -0.63 -2.42 2.10
C TRP A 163 -1.25 -2.62 3.50
N HIS A 164 -0.90 -3.69 4.22
CA HIS A 164 -1.33 -3.86 5.62
C HIS A 164 -0.82 -2.71 6.50
N ARG A 165 0.47 -2.38 6.36
CA ARG A 165 1.07 -1.24 7.06
C ARG A 165 0.44 0.08 6.64
N PHE A 166 0.14 0.28 5.36
CA PHE A 166 -0.44 1.54 4.86
C PHE A 166 -1.74 1.93 5.59
N PHE A 167 -2.59 0.94 5.89
CA PHE A 167 -3.89 1.19 6.48
C PHE A 167 -3.90 1.27 8.00
N GLU A 168 -2.90 0.73 8.67
CA GLU A 168 -2.71 0.90 10.12
C GLU A 168 -1.86 2.13 10.46
N THR A 169 -1.31 2.80 9.45
CA THR A 169 -0.40 3.93 9.61
C THR A 169 -1.19 5.26 9.63
N PRO A 170 -0.87 6.20 10.55
CA PRO A 170 -1.50 7.51 10.62
C PRO A 170 -1.45 8.26 9.28
N LEU A 171 -2.45 9.11 9.01
CA LEU A 171 -2.60 9.86 7.74
C LEU A 171 -1.33 10.62 7.33
N ALA A 172 -0.54 11.00 8.33
CA ALA A 172 0.76 11.64 8.21
C ALA A 172 1.76 10.85 7.34
N ASP A 173 1.92 9.56 7.59
CA ASP A 173 2.94 8.77 6.91
C ASP A 173 2.40 8.07 5.64
N LYS A 174 1.09 8.23 5.36
CA LYS A 174 0.45 7.66 4.16
C LYS A 174 0.96 8.28 2.86
N SER A 175 1.38 9.56 2.83
CA SER A 175 1.82 10.24 1.60
C SER A 175 3.14 9.66 1.04
N VAL A 176 4.06 9.28 1.93
CA VAL A 176 5.35 8.65 1.59
C VAL A 176 5.12 7.22 1.09
N MET A 177 4.23 6.47 1.74
CA MET A 177 3.85 5.12 1.30
C MET A 177 3.02 5.12 0.01
N LEU A 178 2.29 6.20 -0.27
CA LEU A 178 1.54 6.39 -1.50
C LEU A 178 2.44 6.35 -2.74
N SER A 179 3.59 7.03 -2.66
CA SER A 179 4.61 7.06 -3.70
C SER A 179 5.19 5.66 -3.98
N ASP A 180 5.46 4.90 -2.91
CA ASP A 180 5.96 3.52 -3.01
C ASP A 180 4.91 2.55 -3.59
N ILE A 181 3.64 2.69 -3.19
CA ILE A 181 2.51 1.92 -3.74
C ILE A 181 2.29 2.26 -5.22
N LEU A 182 2.36 3.55 -5.58
CA LEU A 182 2.22 4.06 -6.94
C LEU A 182 3.27 3.47 -7.89
N ALA A 183 4.54 3.47 -7.49
CA ALA A 183 5.64 2.92 -8.27
C ALA A 183 5.47 1.40 -8.51
N VAL A 184 4.89 0.69 -7.54
CA VAL A 184 4.65 -0.76 -7.61
C VAL A 184 3.38 -1.14 -8.40
N GLU A 185 2.28 -0.39 -8.26
CA GLU A 185 1.01 -0.69 -8.98
C GLU A 185 1.07 -0.30 -10.47
N SER A 186 1.76 0.78 -10.80
CA SER A 186 1.78 1.30 -12.17
C SER A 186 2.93 0.72 -13.02
N GLY A 187 3.93 0.10 -12.38
CA GLY A 187 5.21 -0.21 -13.04
C GLY A 187 5.92 1.04 -13.60
N CYS A 188 5.50 2.25 -13.20
CA CYS A 188 5.98 3.49 -13.78
C CYS A 188 7.32 3.88 -13.19
N ARG A 189 8.25 4.16 -14.10
CA ARG A 189 9.55 4.79 -13.85
C ARG A 189 9.43 6.27 -13.46
N GLU A 190 8.35 6.94 -13.89
CA GLU A 190 8.06 8.36 -13.66
C GLU A 190 6.55 8.56 -13.48
N CYS A 191 6.06 8.77 -12.26
CA CYS A 191 4.67 9.15 -12.02
C CYS A 191 4.50 10.67 -12.16
N THR A 192 3.55 11.10 -12.99
CA THR A 192 3.18 12.51 -13.11
C THR A 192 2.33 12.95 -11.91
N SER A 193 2.17 14.26 -11.71
CA SER A 193 1.20 14.78 -10.71
C SER A 193 -0.22 14.26 -10.93
N SER A 194 -0.58 13.88 -12.17
CA SER A 194 -1.87 13.27 -12.47
C SER A 194 -1.99 11.83 -11.97
N ASP A 195 -0.90 11.06 -11.98
CA ASP A 195 -0.85 9.69 -11.47
C ASP A 195 -0.91 9.67 -9.95
N VAL A 196 -0.16 10.58 -9.31
CA VAL A 196 -0.19 10.81 -7.85
C VAL A 196 -1.60 11.22 -7.41
N ASN A 197 -2.22 12.18 -8.11
CA ASN A 197 -3.60 12.58 -7.84
C ASN A 197 -4.59 11.44 -8.07
N THR A 198 -4.33 10.55 -9.02
CA THR A 198 -5.19 9.40 -9.32
C THR A 198 -5.17 8.37 -8.20
N VAL A 199 -4.00 8.04 -7.65
CA VAL A 199 -3.93 7.11 -6.51
C VAL A 199 -4.35 7.78 -5.21
N ALA A 200 -4.01 9.04 -4.97
CA ALA A 200 -4.53 9.80 -3.83
C ALA A 200 -6.06 9.82 -3.85
N ARG A 201 -6.67 10.01 -5.02
CA ARG A 201 -8.12 9.89 -5.21
C ARG A 201 -8.63 8.48 -4.89
N LYS A 202 -8.02 7.42 -5.45
CA LYS A 202 -8.42 6.03 -5.15
C LYS A 202 -8.33 5.71 -3.65
N LEU A 203 -7.31 6.20 -2.97
CA LEU A 203 -7.12 5.97 -1.54
C LEU A 203 -8.12 6.76 -0.68
N ASN A 204 -8.42 8.00 -1.08
CA ASN A 204 -9.46 8.78 -0.45
C ASN A 204 -10.86 8.16 -0.68
N GLU A 205 -11.10 7.56 -1.86
CA GLU A 205 -12.30 6.78 -2.15
C GLU A 205 -12.43 5.57 -1.23
N ILE A 206 -11.33 4.84 -0.98
CA ILE A 206 -11.31 3.68 -0.08
C ILE A 206 -11.61 4.09 1.37
N GLU A 207 -11.01 5.19 1.86
CA GLU A 207 -11.30 5.70 3.20
C GLU A 207 -12.76 6.16 3.32
N THR A 208 -13.25 6.88 2.31
CA THR A 208 -14.67 7.28 2.23
C THR A 208 -15.60 6.06 2.23
N TRP A 209 -15.25 5.00 1.51
CA TRP A 209 -16.04 3.77 1.53
C TRP A 209 -15.95 3.03 2.86
N ARG A 210 -14.82 3.08 3.58
CA ARG A 210 -14.71 2.49 4.92
C ARG A 210 -15.60 3.19 5.92
N GLU A 211 -15.58 4.52 5.97
CA GLU A 211 -16.44 5.30 6.85
C GLU A 211 -17.92 4.99 6.58
N ARG A 212 -18.33 5.05 5.31
CA ARG A 212 -19.72 4.75 4.92
C ARG A 212 -20.09 3.28 5.15
N ALA A 213 -19.18 2.33 4.92
CA ALA A 213 -19.43 0.92 5.21
C ALA A 213 -19.58 0.67 6.72
N ALA A 214 -18.87 1.41 7.57
CA ALA A 214 -19.07 1.37 9.02
C ALA A 214 -20.47 1.90 9.42
N GLU A 215 -21.00 2.84 8.65
CA GLU A 215 -22.37 3.37 8.74
C GLU A 215 -23.43 2.48 8.06
N GLN A 216 -23.10 1.24 7.69
CA GLN A 216 -24.00 0.28 7.03
C GLN A 216 -24.41 0.64 5.60
N ASP A 217 -23.65 1.49 4.90
CA ASP A 217 -23.90 1.79 3.48
C ASP A 217 -23.50 0.60 2.59
N ASN A 218 -24.51 -0.01 1.95
CA ASN A 218 -24.30 -1.20 1.14
C ASN A 218 -23.48 -0.94 -0.12
N SER A 219 -23.60 0.24 -0.74
CA SER A 219 -22.82 0.61 -1.92
C SER A 219 -21.35 0.81 -1.56
N ALA A 220 -21.09 1.39 -0.40
CA ALA A 220 -19.73 1.53 0.12
C ALA A 220 -19.10 0.17 0.45
N MET A 221 -19.83 -0.73 1.12
CA MET A 221 -19.38 -2.10 1.36
C MET A 221 -19.07 -2.85 0.07
N PHE A 222 -19.91 -2.68 -0.96
CA PHE A 222 -19.69 -3.27 -2.29
C PHE A 222 -18.38 -2.78 -2.90
N ASN A 223 -18.18 -1.47 -2.97
CA ASN A 223 -17.00 -0.88 -3.59
C ASN A 223 -15.71 -1.24 -2.82
N LEU A 224 -15.76 -1.20 -1.49
CA LEU A 224 -14.65 -1.61 -0.64
C LEU A 224 -14.34 -3.12 -0.80
N GLY A 225 -15.37 -3.96 -0.88
CA GLY A 225 -15.22 -5.39 -1.13
C GLY A 225 -14.54 -5.68 -2.47
N LEU A 226 -14.96 -4.98 -3.54
CA LEU A 226 -14.32 -5.07 -4.85
C LEU A 226 -12.86 -4.62 -4.82
N ALA A 227 -12.56 -3.54 -4.09
CA ALA A 227 -11.19 -3.06 -3.94
C ALA A 227 -10.28 -4.13 -3.31
N TYR A 228 -10.71 -4.77 -2.22
CA TYR A 228 -9.96 -5.87 -1.60
C TYR A 228 -9.83 -7.11 -2.51
N LEU A 229 -10.87 -7.46 -3.26
CA LEU A 229 -10.84 -8.62 -4.17
C LEU A 229 -9.85 -8.44 -5.34
N LYS A 230 -9.67 -7.19 -5.78
CA LYS A 230 -8.77 -6.84 -6.90
C LYS A 230 -7.39 -6.40 -6.43
N GLY A 231 -7.28 -5.89 -5.21
CA GLY A 231 -6.08 -5.23 -4.71
C GLY A 231 -5.90 -3.82 -5.30
N GLU A 232 -7.00 -3.11 -5.59
CA GLU A 232 -6.95 -1.77 -6.20
C GLU A 232 -7.21 -0.72 -5.12
N GLY A 233 -6.20 0.10 -4.80
CA GLY A 233 -6.35 1.09 -3.73
C GLY A 233 -6.44 0.47 -2.33
N ALA A 234 -6.36 -0.86 -2.19
CA ALA A 234 -6.29 -1.59 -0.93
C ALA A 234 -5.46 -2.89 -1.09
N PRO A 235 -4.86 -3.48 -0.01
CA PRO A 235 -4.20 -4.79 -0.10
C PRO A 235 -5.16 -5.79 -0.70
N LYS A 236 -4.68 -6.63 -1.62
CA LYS A 236 -5.50 -7.75 -2.04
C LYS A 236 -5.77 -8.67 -0.85
N ASN A 237 -7.03 -8.76 -0.45
CA ASN A 237 -7.48 -9.66 0.61
C ASN A 237 -8.81 -10.29 0.16
N LEU A 238 -8.73 -11.53 -0.30
CA LEU A 238 -9.89 -12.20 -0.89
C LEU A 238 -10.97 -12.50 0.16
N GLU A 239 -10.58 -12.91 1.36
CA GLU A 239 -11.51 -13.26 2.44
C GLU A 239 -12.27 -12.01 2.93
N GLU A 240 -11.55 -10.93 3.22
CA GLU A 240 -12.18 -9.68 3.69
C GLU A 240 -13.04 -9.04 2.60
N GLY A 241 -12.57 -9.08 1.35
CA GLY A 241 -13.35 -8.61 0.21
C GLY A 241 -14.66 -9.38 0.04
N ALA A 242 -14.61 -10.72 0.15
CA ALA A 242 -15.81 -11.54 0.09
C ALA A 242 -16.75 -11.31 1.28
N ARG A 243 -16.21 -11.10 2.49
CA ARG A 243 -17.01 -10.79 3.70
C ARG A 243 -17.85 -9.51 3.53
N LEU A 244 -17.26 -8.45 2.98
CA LEU A 244 -17.96 -7.19 2.72
C LEU A 244 -19.03 -7.33 1.63
N ILE A 245 -18.73 -8.09 0.57
CA ILE A 245 -19.70 -8.39 -0.50
C ILE A 245 -20.88 -9.19 0.07
N ILE A 246 -20.63 -10.20 0.91
CA ILE A 246 -21.69 -10.98 1.57
C ILE A 246 -22.63 -10.08 2.34
N ARG A 247 -22.08 -9.26 3.24
CA ARG A 247 -22.90 -8.37 4.09
C ARG A 247 -23.72 -7.38 3.28
N SER A 248 -23.14 -6.80 2.22
CA SER A 248 -23.85 -5.89 1.31
C SER A 248 -24.96 -6.61 0.52
N ALA A 249 -24.72 -7.85 0.09
CA ALA A 249 -25.69 -8.67 -0.61
C ALA A 249 -26.87 -9.09 0.29
N GLU A 250 -26.57 -9.45 1.54
CA GLU A 250 -27.55 -9.79 2.57
C GLU A 250 -28.47 -8.60 2.89
N ASN A 251 -27.94 -7.38 2.88
CA ASN A 251 -28.72 -6.16 3.02
C ASN A 251 -29.48 -5.73 1.74
N GLY A 252 -29.60 -6.62 0.74
CA GLY A 252 -30.43 -6.39 -0.44
C GLY A 252 -29.75 -5.65 -1.61
N TYR A 253 -28.44 -5.36 -1.56
CA TYR A 253 -27.80 -4.61 -2.64
C TYR A 253 -27.53 -5.50 -3.86
N VAL A 254 -28.34 -5.30 -4.91
CA VAL A 254 -28.36 -6.11 -6.14
C VAL A 254 -26.97 -6.29 -6.79
N PRO A 255 -26.13 -5.25 -6.93
CA PRO A 255 -24.77 -5.44 -7.44
C PRO A 255 -23.92 -6.42 -6.61
N SER A 256 -24.05 -6.39 -5.29
CA SER A 256 -23.35 -7.32 -4.39
C SER A 256 -23.89 -8.74 -4.52
N GLN A 257 -25.20 -8.92 -4.65
CA GLN A 257 -25.82 -10.24 -4.84
C GLN A 257 -25.32 -10.90 -6.13
N TYR A 258 -25.25 -10.14 -7.23
CA TYR A 258 -24.65 -10.61 -8.48
C TYR A 258 -23.17 -11.00 -8.31
N VAL A 259 -22.36 -10.15 -7.67
CA VAL A 259 -20.93 -10.44 -7.46
C VAL A 259 -20.74 -11.64 -6.53
N LEU A 260 -21.55 -11.78 -5.49
CA LEU A 260 -21.51 -12.93 -4.58
C LEU A 260 -21.79 -14.25 -5.31
N GLY A 261 -22.76 -14.25 -6.24
CA GLY A 261 -23.01 -15.39 -7.12
C GLY A 261 -21.74 -15.81 -7.89
N LYS A 262 -20.98 -14.84 -8.40
CA LYS A 262 -19.69 -15.11 -9.06
C LYS A 262 -18.63 -15.63 -8.09
N LEU A 263 -18.52 -15.07 -6.89
CA LEU A 263 -17.53 -15.52 -5.90
C LEU A 263 -17.75 -16.99 -5.54
N TYR A 264 -19.00 -17.43 -5.40
CA TYR A 264 -19.33 -18.83 -5.17
C TYR A 264 -19.04 -19.74 -6.37
N LEU A 265 -19.12 -19.25 -7.62
CA LEU A 265 -18.69 -20.03 -8.80
C LEU A 265 -17.18 -20.22 -8.87
N GLU A 266 -16.46 -19.14 -8.58
CA GLU A 266 -15.00 -19.06 -8.75
C GLU A 266 -14.24 -19.57 -7.50
N GLY A 267 -14.89 -19.64 -6.34
CA GLY A 267 -14.24 -19.98 -5.06
C GLY A 267 -13.25 -18.91 -4.59
N ARG A 268 -13.55 -17.63 -4.83
CA ARG A 268 -12.63 -16.51 -4.54
C ARG A 268 -12.94 -15.90 -3.19
N GLY A 269 -12.08 -16.18 -2.21
CA GLY A 269 -12.24 -15.68 -0.83
C GLY A 269 -13.31 -16.41 -0.02
N ILE A 270 -14.04 -17.32 -0.65
CA ILE A 270 -15.04 -18.21 -0.06
C ILE A 270 -14.99 -19.57 -0.76
N GLU A 271 -15.50 -20.60 -0.10
CA GLU A 271 -15.58 -21.94 -0.69
C GLU A 271 -16.50 -21.95 -1.93
N ARG A 272 -16.04 -22.63 -2.99
CA ARG A 272 -16.79 -22.75 -4.23
C ARG A 272 -18.07 -23.55 -4.00
N ASN A 273 -19.22 -22.93 -4.26
CA ASN A 273 -20.54 -23.57 -4.16
C ASN A 273 -21.45 -23.13 -5.32
N PRO A 274 -21.49 -23.88 -6.43
CA PRO A 274 -22.28 -23.49 -7.60
C PRO A 274 -23.80 -23.45 -7.35
N GLY A 275 -24.31 -24.19 -6.35
CA GLY A 275 -25.73 -24.12 -5.95
C GLY A 275 -26.06 -22.79 -5.27
N MET A 276 -25.18 -22.31 -4.39
CA MET A 276 -25.30 -20.97 -3.80
C MET A 276 -25.08 -19.87 -4.84
N ALA A 277 -24.21 -20.10 -5.82
CA ALA A 277 -24.08 -19.18 -6.94
C ALA A 277 -25.40 -19.00 -7.70
N TYR A 278 -26.06 -20.12 -8.06
CA TYR A 278 -27.40 -20.08 -8.67
C TYR A 278 -28.37 -19.29 -7.80
N ALA A 279 -28.40 -19.57 -6.50
CA ALA A 279 -29.34 -18.94 -5.57
C ALA A 279 -29.18 -17.42 -5.53
N TRP A 280 -27.95 -16.92 -5.40
CA TRP A 280 -27.67 -15.48 -5.38
C TRP A 280 -27.93 -14.80 -6.73
N PHE A 281 -27.63 -15.46 -7.86
CA PHE A 281 -28.04 -14.94 -9.16
C PHE A 281 -29.56 -14.89 -9.30
N ASN A 282 -30.28 -15.87 -8.76
CA ASN A 282 -31.74 -15.88 -8.80
C ASN A 282 -32.36 -14.75 -7.97
N ILE A 283 -31.78 -14.43 -6.81
CA ILE A 283 -32.19 -13.27 -5.99
C ILE A 283 -31.93 -11.97 -6.75
N ALA A 284 -30.71 -11.75 -7.25
CA ALA A 284 -30.36 -10.54 -8.00
C ALA A 284 -31.20 -10.36 -9.28
N ALA A 285 -31.53 -11.45 -9.96
CA ALA A 285 -32.33 -11.46 -11.18
C ALA A 285 -33.79 -11.03 -10.98
N ALA A 286 -34.31 -11.16 -9.75
CA ALA A 286 -35.67 -10.81 -9.37
C ALA A 286 -35.85 -9.31 -9.13
N ASP A 287 -34.76 -8.53 -9.10
CA ASP A 287 -34.85 -7.08 -9.04
C ASP A 287 -35.55 -6.51 -10.29
N GLU A 288 -36.54 -5.67 -10.04
CA GLU A 288 -37.32 -4.95 -11.05
C GLU A 288 -36.98 -3.45 -11.07
N GLU A 289 -36.17 -2.95 -10.12
CA GLU A 289 -35.87 -1.52 -9.94
C GLU A 289 -34.83 -0.96 -10.93
N GLY A 290 -34.24 -1.82 -11.78
CA GLY A 290 -33.52 -1.38 -12.97
C GLY A 290 -32.00 -1.40 -12.88
N TYR A 291 -31.42 -2.15 -11.94
CA TYR A 291 -29.98 -2.42 -11.98
C TYR A 291 -29.62 -3.27 -13.20
N ARG A 292 -28.59 -2.86 -13.95
CA ARG A 292 -28.08 -3.64 -15.09
C ARG A 292 -27.52 -5.00 -14.65
N GLU A 293 -27.05 -5.09 -13.42
CA GLU A 293 -26.57 -6.32 -12.80
C GLU A 293 -27.68 -7.38 -12.65
N ALA A 294 -28.95 -6.98 -12.58
CA ALA A 294 -30.07 -7.92 -12.58
C ALA A 294 -30.19 -8.65 -13.92
N ASP A 295 -30.00 -7.95 -15.05
CA ASP A 295 -29.98 -8.56 -16.39
C ASP A 295 -28.82 -9.55 -16.53
N TRP A 296 -27.63 -9.18 -16.02
CA TRP A 296 -26.47 -10.08 -16.00
C TRP A 296 -26.69 -11.26 -15.08
N ALA A 297 -27.35 -11.07 -13.94
CA ALA A 297 -27.71 -12.15 -13.04
C ALA A 297 -28.68 -13.15 -13.69
N ARG A 298 -29.66 -12.69 -14.48
CA ARG A 298 -30.54 -13.58 -15.28
C ARG A 298 -29.72 -14.43 -16.24
N ALA A 299 -28.83 -13.82 -17.02
CA ALA A 299 -27.95 -14.53 -17.94
C ALA A 299 -27.04 -15.54 -17.21
N MET A 300 -26.45 -15.16 -16.09
CA MET A 300 -25.58 -16.05 -15.30
C MET A 300 -26.37 -17.18 -14.63
N ARG A 301 -27.56 -16.92 -14.10
CA ARG A 301 -28.45 -17.95 -13.55
C ARG A 301 -28.80 -18.98 -14.62
N ASP A 302 -29.22 -18.54 -15.80
CA ASP A 302 -29.60 -19.41 -16.90
C ASP A 302 -28.39 -20.22 -17.40
N TRP A 303 -27.21 -19.58 -17.47
CA TRP A 303 -25.96 -20.26 -17.76
C TRP A 303 -25.63 -21.34 -16.71
N VAL A 304 -25.62 -21.01 -15.42
CA VAL A 304 -25.35 -21.97 -14.34
C VAL A 304 -26.34 -23.15 -14.39
N THR A 305 -27.62 -22.88 -14.68
CA THR A 305 -28.66 -23.91 -14.83
C THR A 305 -28.33 -24.94 -15.90
N ALA A 306 -27.72 -24.52 -17.00
CA ALA A 306 -27.35 -25.41 -18.10
C ALA A 306 -26.20 -26.37 -17.75
N TYR A 307 -25.36 -26.03 -16.76
CA TYR A 307 -24.18 -26.81 -16.38
C TYR A 307 -24.30 -27.53 -15.03
N LEU A 308 -25.23 -27.12 -14.16
CA LEU A 308 -25.46 -27.78 -12.88
C LEU A 308 -26.40 -28.98 -13.02
N PRO A 309 -26.17 -30.05 -12.24
CA PRO A 309 -27.16 -31.10 -12.10
C PRO A 309 -28.51 -30.54 -11.59
N PRO A 310 -29.67 -31.03 -12.08
CA PRO A 310 -30.99 -30.48 -11.75
C PRO A 310 -31.28 -30.40 -10.24
N GLU A 311 -30.77 -31.35 -9.46
CA GLU A 311 -30.95 -31.38 -8.01
C GLU A 311 -30.21 -30.23 -7.29
N HIS A 312 -29.09 -29.77 -7.84
CA HIS A 312 -28.34 -28.63 -7.30
C HIS A 312 -29.05 -27.31 -7.63
N VAL A 313 -29.61 -27.20 -8.85
CA VAL A 313 -30.46 -26.07 -9.24
C VAL A 313 -31.70 -25.99 -8.34
N ALA A 314 -32.38 -27.13 -8.13
CA ALA A 314 -33.55 -27.19 -7.26
C ALA A 314 -33.24 -26.85 -5.80
N ALA A 315 -32.06 -27.24 -5.30
CA ALA A 315 -31.60 -26.84 -3.97
C ALA A 315 -31.36 -25.32 -3.89
N GLY A 316 -30.65 -24.74 -4.86
CA GLY A 316 -30.39 -23.29 -4.91
C GLY A 316 -31.69 -22.47 -5.06
N GLN A 317 -32.63 -22.93 -5.88
CA GLN A 317 -33.95 -22.30 -6.03
C GLN A 317 -34.69 -22.25 -4.70
N ARG A 318 -34.80 -23.40 -4.01
CA ARG A 318 -35.47 -23.48 -2.70
C ARG A 318 -34.84 -22.53 -1.68
N TRP A 319 -33.51 -22.58 -1.56
CA TRP A 319 -32.78 -21.69 -0.66
C TRP A 319 -33.06 -20.22 -0.97
N SER A 320 -32.99 -19.81 -2.25
CA SER A 320 -33.26 -18.42 -2.63
C SER A 320 -34.68 -17.97 -2.31
N THR A 321 -35.68 -18.84 -2.48
CA THR A 321 -37.08 -18.53 -2.16
C THR A 321 -37.30 -18.41 -0.66
N GLU A 322 -36.72 -19.31 0.15
CA GLU A 322 -36.77 -19.25 1.60
C GLU A 322 -36.09 -17.98 2.13
N TRP A 323 -34.89 -17.68 1.63
CA TRP A 323 -34.14 -16.48 2.02
C TRP A 323 -34.93 -15.19 1.72
N VAL A 324 -35.51 -15.06 0.53
CA VAL A 324 -36.34 -13.87 0.19
C VAL A 324 -37.57 -13.77 1.09
N ALA A 325 -38.22 -14.89 1.41
CA ALA A 325 -39.39 -14.88 2.29
C ALA A 325 -39.03 -14.44 3.72
N GLU A 326 -37.86 -14.83 4.22
CA GLU A 326 -37.37 -14.44 5.55
C GLU A 326 -36.95 -12.96 5.61
N ASN A 327 -36.37 -12.43 4.54
CA ASN A 327 -35.82 -11.06 4.52
C ASN A 327 -36.79 -10.00 3.93
N ALA A 328 -37.99 -10.38 3.52
CA ALA A 328 -39.05 -9.46 3.09
C ALA A 328 -40.01 -9.04 4.22
N ALA A 329 -39.79 -9.54 5.45
CA ALA A 329 -40.70 -9.37 6.60
C ALA A 329 -40.31 -8.25 7.59
N ASP A 330 -39.19 -7.55 7.36
CA ASP A 330 -38.69 -6.41 8.14
C ASP A 330 -38.76 -5.10 7.34
#